data_AF-A0A838VHX0-F1
#
_entry.id   AF-A0A838VHX0-F1
#
_cell.length_a   1.000
_cell.length_b   1.000
_cell.length_c   1.000
_cell.angle_alpha   90.00
_cell.angle_beta   90.00
_cell.angle_gamma   90.00
#
_symmetry.space_group_name_H-M   'P 1'
#
loop_
_entity.id
_entity.type
_entity.pdbx_description
1 polymer ?
#
loop_
_entity_poly.entity_id
_entity_poly.type
_entity_poly.pdbx_seq_one_letter_code
_entity_poly.pdbx_strand_id
1 'polypeptide(L)'
;MDATRDGVFGGDLSLRWSRPLRVTDGSLRLTGLGTLLDLAPEGREQDVEAVYARAFGPGMLTLNSYWRRQPGNFRAAPDDMGLALRYGFQF
;
A
#
# COMPACT_ATOMS: atom_id res chain seq x y z
N MET A 1 -3.60 1.81 9.83
CA MET A 1 -5.04 1.94 10.13
C MET A 1 -5.78 1.13 9.10
N ASP A 2 -6.77 0.39 9.55
CA ASP A 2 -7.62 -0.47 8.74
C ASP A 2 -9.08 -0.25 9.17
N ALA A 3 -9.99 -0.36 8.22
CA ALA A 3 -11.41 -0.22 8.45
C ALA A 3 -12.17 -1.14 7.48
N THR A 4 -13.19 -1.83 7.99
CA THR A 4 -14.04 -2.70 7.19
C THR A 4 -15.51 -2.34 7.42
N ARG A 5 -16.29 -2.38 6.35
CA ARG A 5 -17.73 -2.15 6.37
C ARG A 5 -18.46 -3.18 5.52
N ASP A 6 -19.34 -3.91 6.16
CA ASP A 6 -20.22 -4.86 5.50
C ASP A 6 -21.47 -4.15 4.95
N GLY A 7 -22.07 -4.74 3.92
CA GLY A 7 -23.33 -4.30 3.31
C GLY A 7 -23.23 -3.05 2.42
N VAL A 8 -22.02 -2.57 2.11
CA VAL A 8 -21.80 -1.48 1.13
C VAL A 8 -22.26 -1.97 -0.24
N PHE A 9 -23.40 -1.46 -0.72
CA PHE A 9 -24.02 -1.92 -1.97
C PHE A 9 -24.18 -3.45 -2.08
N GLY A 10 -24.41 -4.13 -0.94
CA GLY A 10 -24.55 -5.58 -0.87
C GLY A 10 -23.24 -6.38 -0.91
N GLY A 11 -22.10 -5.71 -0.71
CA GLY A 11 -20.79 -6.34 -0.51
C GLY A 11 -20.05 -5.78 0.71
N ASP A 12 -18.82 -6.23 0.88
CA ASP A 12 -17.93 -5.85 1.98
C ASP A 12 -16.80 -4.99 1.43
N LEU A 13 -16.58 -3.84 2.06
CA LEU A 13 -15.52 -2.89 1.71
C LEU A 13 -14.50 -2.81 2.84
N SER A 14 -13.24 -3.09 2.52
CA SER A 14 -12.09 -2.94 3.41
C SER A 14 -11.16 -1.86 2.88
N LEU A 15 -10.70 -0.98 3.77
CA LEU A 15 -9.75 0.09 3.49
C LEU A 15 -8.57 -0.02 4.45
N ARG A 16 -7.34 0.12 3.93
CA ARG A 16 -6.11 0.12 4.71
C ARG A 16 -5.29 1.34 4.36
N TRP A 17 -4.84 2.07 5.36
CA TRP A 17 -3.83 3.12 5.24
C TRP A 17 -2.63 2.77 6.11
N SER A 18 -1.46 2.60 5.49
CA SER A 18 -0.17 2.51 6.17
C SER A 18 0.78 3.66 5.86
N ARG A 19 1.61 3.95 6.85
CA ARG A 19 2.82 4.78 6.73
C ARG A 19 3.95 4.00 7.39
N PRO A 20 4.89 3.42 6.63
CA PRO A 20 5.98 2.66 7.20
C PRO A 20 6.78 3.47 8.23
N LEU A 21 7.42 2.77 9.17
CA LEU A 21 8.30 3.39 10.14
C LEU A 21 9.44 4.10 9.41
N ARG A 22 9.74 5.32 9.83
CA ARG A 22 10.81 6.15 9.27
C ARG A 22 11.92 6.35 10.30
N VAL A 23 13.16 6.19 9.86
CA VAL A 23 14.33 6.70 10.59
C VAL A 23 14.31 8.22 10.51
N THR A 24 14.31 8.89 11.66
CA THR A 24 14.19 10.35 11.70
C THR A 24 15.54 11.04 11.57
N ASP A 25 16.60 10.38 12.04
CA ASP A 25 17.98 10.86 12.02
C ASP A 25 18.94 9.66 12.19
N GLY A 26 20.20 9.84 11.79
CA GLY A 26 21.27 8.86 11.94
C GLY A 26 22.14 8.72 10.70
N SER A 27 23.40 8.37 10.90
CA SER A 27 24.35 8.20 9.79
C SER A 27 25.27 7.00 10.01
N LEU A 28 25.64 6.31 8.93
CA LEU A 28 26.65 5.26 8.93
C LEU A 28 27.95 5.77 8.32
N ARG A 29 29.06 5.63 9.05
CA ARG A 29 30.38 5.91 8.50
C ARG A 29 30.91 4.68 7.78
N LEU A 30 31.05 4.79 6.46
CA LEU A 30 31.62 3.75 5.61
C LEU A 30 33.14 3.93 5.55
N THR A 31 33.86 3.33 6.50
CA THR A 31 35.31 3.50 6.69
C THR A 31 36.15 3.16 5.46
N GLY A 32 35.78 2.13 4.70
CA GLY A 32 36.48 1.75 3.46
C GLY A 32 36.28 2.71 2.28
N LEU A 33 35.24 3.56 2.33
CA LEU A 33 34.91 4.54 1.29
C LEU A 33 35.11 5.99 1.75
N GLY A 34 35.56 6.21 2.98
CA GLY A 34 35.74 7.53 3.58
C GLY A 34 34.46 8.39 3.65
N THR A 35 33.29 7.78 3.48
CA THR A 35 32.03 8.50 3.23
C THR A 35 31.05 8.30 4.39
N LEU A 36 30.23 9.32 4.67
CA LEU A 36 29.12 9.25 5.61
C LEU A 36 27.82 9.04 4.82
N LEU A 37 27.07 7.99 5.14
CA LEU A 37 25.78 7.69 4.55
C LEU A 37 24.67 8.13 5.51
N ASP A 38 23.80 9.03 5.08
CA ASP A 38 22.60 9.42 5.82
C ASP A 38 21.55 8.29 5.76
N LEU A 39 20.91 8.01 6.89
CA LEU A 39 19.85 7.01 7.01
C LEU A 39 18.46 7.64 7.04
N ALA A 40 18.36 8.96 7.20
CA ALA A 40 17.10 9.67 7.16
C ALA A 40 16.57 9.66 5.71
N PRO A 41 15.40 9.05 5.43
CA PRO A 41 14.84 9.03 4.09
C PRO A 41 14.40 10.44 3.67
N GLU A 42 14.63 10.77 2.40
CA GLU A 42 14.23 12.08 1.83
C GLU A 42 12.70 12.21 1.66
N GLY A 43 12.02 11.09 1.45
CA GLY A 43 10.59 10.97 1.30
C GLY A 43 9.92 10.28 2.49
N ARG A 44 8.61 10.14 2.39
CA ARG A 44 7.77 9.43 3.34
C ARG A 44 6.73 8.63 2.59
N GLU A 45 6.94 7.33 2.54
CA GLU A 45 6.02 6.42 1.89
C GLU A 45 4.64 6.46 2.58
N GLN A 46 3.61 6.48 1.75
CA GLN A 46 2.22 6.34 2.17
C GLN A 46 1.55 5.37 1.23
N ASP A 47 0.77 4.45 1.80
CA ASP A 47 0.12 3.39 1.05
C ASP A 47 -1.35 3.30 1.48
N VAL A 48 -2.23 3.28 0.50
CA VAL A 48 -3.68 3.18 0.64
C VAL A 48 -4.15 2.01 -0.21
N GLU A 49 -4.82 1.04 0.42
CA GLU A 49 -5.44 -0.08 -0.26
C GLU A 49 -6.94 -0.10 -0.01
N ALA A 50 -7.68 -0.54 -1.03
CA ALA A 50 -9.10 -0.78 -0.95
C ALA A 50 -9.45 -2.14 -1.57
N VAL A 51 -10.25 -2.92 -0.86
CA VAL A 51 -10.76 -4.21 -1.32
C VAL A 51 -12.28 -4.19 -1.20
N TYR A 52 -12.96 -4.51 -2.30
CA TYR A 52 -14.41 -4.66 -2.33
C TYR A 52 -14.77 -6.07 -2.80
N ALA A 53 -15.58 -6.79 -2.03
CA ALA A 53 -16.03 -8.13 -2.38
C ALA A 53 -17.56 -8.23 -2.29
N ARG A 54 -18.19 -8.86 -3.28
CA ARG A 54 -19.64 -9.13 -3.24
C ARG A 54 -19.98 -10.45 -3.91
N ALA A 55 -21.06 -11.06 -3.45
CA ALA A 55 -21.71 -12.12 -4.21
C ALA A 55 -22.23 -11.55 -5.54
N PHE A 56 -22.00 -12.31 -6.62
CA PHE A 56 -22.47 -12.00 -7.96
C PHE A 56 -22.77 -13.30 -8.72
N GLY A 57 -24.07 -13.56 -8.94
CA GLY A 57 -24.51 -14.83 -9.53
C GLY A 57 -24.08 -16.04 -8.69
N PRO A 58 -23.49 -17.08 -9.29
CA PRO A 58 -23.01 -18.28 -8.58
C PRO A 58 -21.65 -18.09 -7.90
N GLY A 59 -21.06 -16.89 -7.95
CA GLY A 59 -19.69 -16.66 -7.52
C GLY A 59 -19.49 -15.40 -6.68
N MET A 60 -18.22 -15.13 -6.40
CA MET A 60 -17.74 -13.94 -5.70
C MET A 60 -16.93 -13.08 -6.65
N LEU A 61 -17.30 -11.80 -6.73
CA LEU A 61 -16.53 -10.77 -7.42
C LEU A 61 -15.73 -9.97 -6.39
N THR A 62 -14.44 -9.81 -6.61
CA THR A 62 -13.53 -9.03 -5.76
C THR A 62 -12.76 -8.03 -6.60
N LEU A 63 -12.78 -6.76 -6.18
CA LEU A 63 -11.94 -5.69 -6.68
C LEU A 63 -10.89 -5.36 -5.62
N ASN A 64 -9.61 -5.39 -6.00
CA ASN A 64 -8.50 -4.94 -5.18
C ASN A 64 -7.88 -3.73 -5.85
N SER A 65 -7.53 -2.71 -5.08
CA SER A 65 -6.85 -1.52 -5.59
C SER A 65 -5.87 -0.99 -4.56
N TYR A 66 -4.80 -0.36 -5.05
CA TYR A 66 -3.80 0.28 -4.22
C TYR A 66 -3.32 1.59 -4.84
N TRP A 67 -2.90 2.52 -3.98
CA TRP A 67 -2.20 3.74 -4.33
C TRP A 67 -1.09 4.00 -3.33
N ARG A 68 0.14 4.04 -3.83
CA ARG A 68 1.37 4.23 -3.08
C ARG A 68 2.07 5.50 -3.55
N ARG A 69 2.34 6.39 -2.61
CA ARG A 69 3.06 7.65 -2.83
C ARG A 69 4.46 7.57 -2.26
N GLN A 70 5.44 8.11 -3.00
CA GLN A 70 6.86 8.08 -2.63
C GLN A 70 7.35 6.67 -2.26
N PRO A 71 7.18 5.69 -3.17
CA PRO A 71 7.60 4.32 -2.93
C PRO A 71 9.09 4.27 -2.58
N GLY A 72 9.45 3.45 -1.59
CA GLY A 72 10.81 3.33 -1.08
C GLY A 72 11.30 4.55 -0.29
N ASN A 73 10.41 5.48 0.07
CA ASN A 73 10.73 6.75 0.70
C ASN A 73 11.60 7.70 -0.17
N PHE A 74 11.48 7.61 -1.49
CA PHE A 74 12.12 8.56 -2.40
C PHE A 74 11.16 9.71 -2.72
N ARG A 75 11.53 10.95 -2.38
CA ARG A 75 10.66 12.13 -2.54
C ARG A 75 10.21 12.37 -3.98
N ALA A 76 11.09 12.09 -4.94
CA ALA A 76 10.86 12.28 -6.37
C ALA A 76 10.31 11.04 -7.08
N ALA A 77 10.12 9.92 -6.37
CA ALA A 77 9.54 8.74 -7.00
C ALA A 77 8.08 9.02 -7.39
N PRO A 78 7.66 8.63 -8.61
CA PRO A 78 6.28 8.77 -9.05
C PRO A 78 5.37 7.90 -8.19
N ASP A 79 4.11 8.30 -8.10
CA ASP A 79 3.08 7.49 -7.45
C ASP A 79 2.88 6.18 -8.22
N ASP A 80 2.72 5.09 -7.47
CA ASP A 80 2.46 3.74 -7.97
C ASP A 80 1.02 3.35 -7.62
N MET A 81 0.23 2.96 -8.61
CA MET A 81 -1.17 2.60 -8.40
C MET A 81 -1.56 1.42 -9.29
N GLY A 82 -2.49 0.62 -8.79
CA GLY A 82 -2.97 -0.54 -9.53
C GLY A 82 -4.34 -1.01 -9.07
N LEU A 83 -4.96 -1.80 -9.94
CA LEU A 83 -6.23 -2.46 -9.65
C LEU A 83 -6.23 -3.89 -10.21
N ALA A 84 -6.95 -4.77 -9.54
CA ALA A 84 -7.14 -6.15 -9.95
C ALA A 84 -8.58 -6.59 -9.68
N LEU A 85 -9.18 -7.24 -10.68
CA LEU A 85 -10.50 -7.86 -10.56
C LEU A 85 -10.35 -9.37 -10.53
N ARG A 86 -11.08 -10.02 -9.63
CA ARG A 86 -11.16 -11.48 -9.50
C ARG A 86 -12.61 -11.91 -9.47
N TYR A 87 -12.96 -12.91 -10.27
CA TYR A 87 -14.24 -13.62 -10.18
C TYR A 87 -13.97 -15.10 -9.90
N GLY A 88 -14.58 -15.65 -8.86
CA GLY A 88 -14.43 -17.06 -8.48
C GLY A 88 -15.78 -17.71 -8.26
N PHE A 89 -15.96 -18.91 -8.80
CA PHE A 89 -17.18 -19.71 -8.67
C PHE A 89 -16.82 -21.20 -8.63
N GLN A 90 -17.76 -22.03 -8.16
CA GLN A 90 -17.60 -23.48 -8.06
C GLN A 90 -18.44 -24.17 -9.14
N PHE A 91 -18.00 -25.36 -9.58
CA PHE A 91 -18.66 -26.22 -10.57
C PHE A 91 -19.10 -27.53 -9.91
#